data_AF-A0A661JU47-F1
#
_entry.id   AF-A0A661JU47-F1
#
_cell.length_a   1.000
_cell.length_b   1.000
_cell.length_c   1.000
_cell.angle_alpha   90.00
_cell.angle_beta   90.00
_cell.angle_gamma   90.00
#
_symmetry.space_group_name_H-M   'P 1'
#
loop_
_entity.id
_entity.type
_entity.pdbx_description
1 polymer ?
#
loop_
_entity_poly.entity_id
_entity_poly.type
_entity_poly.pdbx_seq_one_letter_code
_entity_poly.pdbx_strand_id
1 'polypeptide(L)'
;VGPDNGIFSLVWNHEKPEEIVSLDNPEYWLENISSTFHGRDIMAPVAAYISKGVELSKFGESYAPVGKLPWSPVIIEHGKIRGEIIYIDRFGNLVTSIRVQDIPEDNFPDKVVIRIGKWIIRGISRTYGDASPGSLIALIGSYGYLEIAVTGGSAQEKTGLSWDEPVEVSLL
;
A
#
# COMPACT_ATOMS: atom_id res chain seq x y z
N VAL A 1 16.84 4.28 -1.68
CA VAL A 1 17.95 3.39 -2.14
C VAL A 1 17.43 1.98 -2.24
N GLY A 2 17.55 1.33 -3.40
CA GLY A 2 17.04 -0.03 -3.61
C GLY A 2 17.14 -0.44 -5.08
N PRO A 3 16.68 -1.65 -5.41
CA PRO A 3 16.70 -2.15 -6.79
C PRO A 3 15.67 -1.41 -7.66
N ASP A 4 15.99 -1.23 -8.94
CA ASP A 4 15.00 -0.85 -9.96
C ASP A 4 14.22 -2.08 -10.44
N ASN A 5 13.41 -2.64 -9.54
CA ASN A 5 12.51 -3.77 -9.84
C ASN A 5 11.03 -3.36 -9.76
N GLY A 6 10.76 -2.05 -9.73
CA GLY A 6 9.44 -1.47 -9.63
C GLY A 6 8.94 -1.21 -8.21
N ILE A 7 9.68 -1.56 -7.15
CA ILE A 7 9.27 -1.26 -5.78
C ILE A 7 9.06 0.25 -5.55
N PHE A 8 9.93 1.08 -6.11
CA PHE A 8 9.81 2.54 -6.03
C PHE A 8 8.66 3.10 -6.87
N SER A 9 8.09 2.31 -7.78
CA SER A 9 6.94 2.75 -8.56
C SER A 9 5.70 3.03 -7.72
N LEU A 10 5.56 2.33 -6.59
CA LEU A 10 4.50 2.57 -5.62
C LEU A 10 4.70 3.89 -4.87
N VAL A 11 5.94 4.37 -4.73
CA VAL A 11 6.27 5.63 -4.06
C VAL A 11 6.06 6.80 -5.01
N TRP A 12 6.68 6.78 -6.20
CA TRP A 12 6.62 7.94 -7.08
C TRP A 12 5.30 8.16 -7.81
N ASN A 13 4.39 7.17 -7.77
CA ASN A 13 3.00 7.38 -8.19
C ASN A 13 2.27 8.36 -7.25
N HIS A 14 2.75 8.55 -6.02
CA HIS A 14 2.23 9.51 -5.07
C HIS A 14 3.15 10.73 -4.91
N GLU A 15 4.47 10.53 -4.93
CA GLU A 15 5.45 11.59 -4.69
C GLU A 15 6.61 11.52 -5.67
N LYS A 16 6.63 12.42 -6.66
CA LYS A 16 7.67 12.42 -7.68
C LYS A 16 9.02 12.80 -7.07
N PRO A 17 10.07 11.98 -7.25
CA PRO A 17 11.41 12.35 -6.78
C PRO A 17 11.97 13.51 -7.60
N GLU A 18 12.74 14.38 -6.94
CA GLU A 18 13.46 15.49 -7.57
C GLU A 18 14.68 15.02 -8.36
N GLU A 19 15.36 13.99 -7.85
CA GLU A 19 16.56 13.41 -8.44
C GLU A 19 16.52 11.88 -8.31
N ILE A 20 16.99 11.19 -9.35
CA ILE A 20 17.18 9.74 -9.35
C ILE A 20 18.55 9.48 -10.00
N VAL A 21 19.38 8.69 -9.34
CA VAL A 21 20.69 8.29 -9.84
C VAL A 21 20.85 6.77 -9.85
N SER A 22 21.66 6.26 -10.77
CA SER A 22 22.16 4.89 -10.71
C SER A 22 23.19 4.76 -9.59
N LEU A 23 23.28 3.56 -9.01
CA LEU A 23 24.38 3.21 -8.10
C LEU A 23 25.45 2.51 -8.94
N ASP A 24 26.27 3.28 -9.63
CA ASP A 24 27.31 2.77 -10.55
C ASP A 24 28.74 3.18 -10.15
N ASN A 25 28.90 3.97 -9.07
CA ASN A 25 30.20 4.32 -8.52
C ASN A 25 30.66 3.34 -7.41
N PRO A 26 31.66 2.48 -7.65
CA PRO A 26 32.12 1.48 -6.69
C PRO A 26 32.85 2.04 -5.46
N GLU A 27 33.26 3.31 -5.47
CA GLU A 27 33.87 3.98 -4.30
C GLU A 27 32.94 3.95 -3.07
N TYR A 28 31.64 3.87 -3.32
CA TYR A 28 30.61 3.86 -2.27
C TYR A 28 30.09 2.46 -1.93
N TRP A 29 30.72 1.39 -2.43
CA TRP A 29 30.33 0.00 -2.16
C TRP A 29 31.31 -0.68 -1.20
N LEU A 30 31.03 -1.93 -0.83
CA LEU A 30 32.03 -2.79 -0.21
C LEU A 30 33.04 -3.30 -1.26
N GLU A 31 34.27 -3.61 -0.83
CA GLU A 31 35.31 -4.13 -1.73
C GLU A 31 34.92 -5.45 -2.41
N ASN A 32 34.23 -6.33 -1.68
CA ASN A 32 33.82 -7.64 -2.16
C ASN A 32 32.31 -7.68 -2.38
N ILE A 33 31.89 -7.67 -3.64
CA ILE A 33 30.47 -7.72 -4.02
C ILE A 33 30.04 -9.18 -4.22
N SER A 34 29.07 -9.63 -3.43
CA SER A 34 28.44 -10.94 -3.60
C SER A 34 27.37 -10.92 -4.69
N SER A 35 27.29 -11.99 -5.48
CA SER A 35 26.25 -12.19 -6.49
C SER A 35 24.84 -12.37 -5.93
N THR A 36 24.69 -12.65 -4.64
CA THR A 36 23.40 -12.94 -4.01
C THR A 36 22.97 -11.90 -2.97
N PHE A 37 23.77 -10.86 -2.71
CA PHE A 37 23.47 -9.91 -1.63
C PHE A 37 23.82 -8.45 -1.90
N HIS A 38 23.43 -7.93 -3.06
CA HIS A 38 23.61 -6.50 -3.41
C HIS A 38 22.96 -5.52 -2.41
N GLY A 39 21.92 -5.94 -1.68
CA GLY A 39 21.34 -5.16 -0.59
C GLY A 39 22.36 -4.81 0.50
N ARG A 40 23.21 -5.77 0.87
CA ARG A 40 24.28 -5.58 1.86
C ARG A 40 25.51 -4.90 1.25
N ASP A 41 25.89 -5.28 0.04
CA ASP A 41 27.20 -4.93 -0.50
C ASP A 41 27.22 -3.60 -1.27
N ILE A 42 26.07 -3.17 -1.78
CA ILE A 42 25.93 -1.94 -2.58
C ILE A 42 24.94 -0.99 -1.90
N MET A 43 23.70 -1.44 -1.68
CA MET A 43 22.61 -0.54 -1.26
C MET A 43 22.78 -0.03 0.17
N ALA A 44 23.18 -0.88 1.12
CA ALA A 44 23.36 -0.48 2.52
C ALA A 44 24.52 0.52 2.72
N PRO A 45 25.73 0.33 2.14
CA PRO A 45 26.79 1.33 2.17
C PRO A 45 26.37 2.68 1.58
N VAL A 46 25.73 2.68 0.40
CA VAL A 46 25.21 3.91 -0.22
C VAL A 46 24.22 4.61 0.71
N ALA A 47 23.28 3.89 1.30
CA ALA A 47 22.34 4.46 2.27
C ALA A 47 23.05 5.08 3.49
N ALA A 48 24.15 4.48 3.95
CA ALA A 48 24.96 5.03 5.03
C ALA A 48 25.75 6.29 4.63
N TYR A 49 26.15 6.42 3.36
CA TYR A 49 26.76 7.67 2.86
C TYR A 49 25.72 8.78 2.66
N ILE A 50 24.53 8.44 2.17
CA ILE A 50 23.41 9.38 2.07
C ILE A 50 23.06 9.93 3.46
N SER A 51 23.01 9.10 4.49
CA SER A 51 22.73 9.57 5.86
C SER A 51 23.81 10.49 6.44
N LYS A 52 25.01 10.49 5.86
CA LYS A 52 26.11 11.43 6.17
C LYS A 52 26.09 12.70 5.32
N GLY A 53 25.10 12.87 4.44
CA GLY A 53 24.94 14.06 3.59
C GLY A 53 25.80 14.05 2.32
N VAL A 54 26.27 12.90 1.86
CA VAL A 54 26.91 12.79 0.54
C VAL A 54 25.88 13.05 -0.56
N GLU A 55 26.21 13.93 -1.51
CA GLU A 55 25.34 14.33 -2.62
C GLU A 55 25.02 13.13 -3.54
N LEU A 56 23.77 13.07 -4.04
CA LEU A 56 23.30 11.95 -4.85
C LEU A 56 24.12 11.76 -6.14
N SER A 57 24.47 12.86 -6.81
CA SER A 57 25.32 12.87 -8.00
C SER A 57 26.70 12.20 -7.85
N LYS A 58 27.14 11.90 -6.62
CA LYS A 58 28.38 11.14 -6.37
C LYS A 58 28.23 9.64 -6.54
N PHE A 59 27.02 9.10 -6.41
CA PHE A 59 26.77 7.65 -6.46
C PHE A 59 26.64 7.12 -7.89
N GLY A 60 26.33 7.99 -8.85
CA GLY A 60 26.29 7.65 -10.27
C GLY A 60 25.57 8.69 -11.12
N GLU A 61 25.28 8.30 -12.37
CA GLU A 61 24.63 9.17 -13.35
C GLU A 61 23.13 9.35 -13.09
N SER A 62 22.56 10.42 -13.64
CA SER A 62 21.10 10.62 -13.66
C SER A 62 20.41 9.42 -14.31
N TYR A 63 19.37 8.91 -13.67
CA TYR A 63 18.73 7.66 -14.09
C TYR A 63 17.22 7.82 -14.29
N ALA A 64 16.71 7.22 -15.36
CA ALA A 64 15.29 7.07 -15.61
C ALA A 64 14.87 5.63 -15.29
N PRO A 65 14.09 5.39 -14.24
CA PRO A 65 13.72 4.06 -13.80
C PRO A 65 12.77 3.37 -14.79
N VAL A 66 12.99 2.07 -14.97
CA VAL A 66 12.20 1.22 -15.87
C VAL A 66 11.31 0.23 -15.12
N GLY A 67 11.67 -0.10 -13.88
CA GLY A 67 10.90 -1.00 -13.04
C GLY A 67 9.53 -0.43 -12.73
N LYS A 68 8.48 -1.22 -12.99
CA LYS A 68 7.10 -0.88 -12.64
C LYS A 68 6.38 -2.11 -12.12
N LEU A 69 5.81 -1.98 -10.93
CA LEU A 69 4.89 -2.99 -10.42
C LEU A 69 3.48 -2.70 -10.95
N PRO A 70 2.73 -3.75 -11.34
CA PRO A 70 1.31 -3.57 -11.63
C PRO A 70 0.60 -3.13 -10.34
N TRP A 71 -0.26 -2.12 -10.48
CA TRP A 71 -1.12 -1.65 -9.41
C TRP A 71 -2.49 -1.39 -10.01
N SER A 72 -3.51 -2.15 -9.59
CA SER A 72 -4.87 -1.94 -10.06
C SER A 72 -5.38 -0.60 -9.53
N PRO A 73 -5.75 0.35 -10.41
CA PRO A 73 -6.31 1.61 -9.96
C PRO A 73 -7.69 1.37 -9.34
N VAL A 74 -8.03 2.18 -8.33
CA VAL A 74 -9.41 2.30 -7.86
C VAL A 74 -10.24 2.94 -8.98
N ILE A 75 -11.38 2.34 -9.31
CA ILE A 75 -12.29 2.83 -10.35
C ILE A 75 -13.48 3.52 -9.68
N ILE A 76 -13.68 4.80 -9.98
CA ILE A 76 -14.78 5.61 -9.42
C ILE A 76 -15.72 6.02 -10.55
N GLU A 77 -16.89 5.39 -10.62
CA GLU A 77 -17.86 5.64 -11.69
C GLU A 77 -19.30 5.41 -11.20
N HIS A 78 -20.25 6.22 -11.67
CA HIS A 78 -21.69 6.03 -11.44
C HIS A 78 -22.08 5.84 -9.96
N GLY A 79 -21.47 6.59 -9.04
CA GLY A 79 -21.73 6.48 -7.60
C GLY A 79 -21.18 5.21 -6.96
N LYS A 80 -20.19 4.57 -7.60
CA LYS A 80 -19.53 3.35 -7.10
C LYS A 80 -18.02 3.52 -7.13
N ILE A 81 -17.37 2.98 -6.11
CA ILE A 81 -15.91 2.90 -5.99
C ILE A 81 -15.56 1.43 -5.98
N ARG A 82 -14.71 0.99 -6.91
CA ARG A 82 -14.28 -0.40 -7.04
C ARG A 82 -12.79 -0.51 -6.79
N GLY A 83 -12.42 -1.45 -5.94
CA GLY A 83 -11.05 -1.82 -5.64
C GLY A 83 -10.96 -3.32 -5.35
N GLU A 84 -9.91 -3.71 -4.67
CA GLU A 84 -9.60 -5.12 -4.36
C GLU A 84 -8.87 -5.23 -3.01
N ILE A 85 -8.79 -6.44 -2.46
CA ILE A 85 -7.97 -6.73 -1.29
C ILE A 85 -6.49 -6.71 -1.70
N ILE A 86 -5.72 -5.75 -1.18
CA ILE A 86 -4.29 -5.60 -1.50
C ILE A 86 -3.37 -6.17 -0.43
N TYR A 87 -3.88 -6.37 0.79
CA TYR A 87 -3.10 -6.87 1.91
C TYR A 87 -4.01 -7.49 2.97
N ILE A 88 -3.53 -8.55 3.61
CA ILE A 88 -4.17 -9.14 4.79
C ILE A 88 -3.19 -8.96 5.93
N ASP A 89 -3.60 -8.20 6.94
CA ASP A 89 -2.73 -7.93 8.08
C ASP A 89 -2.58 -9.16 8.98
N ARG A 90 -1.67 -9.06 9.96
CA ARG A 90 -1.39 -10.16 10.90
C ARG A 90 -2.59 -10.55 11.78
N PHE A 91 -3.61 -9.71 11.89
CA PHE A 91 -4.84 -9.98 12.65
C PHE A 91 -5.93 -10.59 11.76
N GLY A 92 -5.72 -10.64 10.45
CA GLY A 92 -6.68 -11.12 9.47
C GLY A 92 -7.65 -10.04 9.00
N ASN A 93 -7.35 -8.75 9.18
CA ASN A 93 -8.11 -7.67 8.55
C ASN A 93 -7.78 -7.63 7.05
N LEU A 94 -8.81 -7.36 6.23
CA LEU A 94 -8.69 -7.27 4.78
C LEU A 94 -8.50 -5.81 4.40
N VAL A 95 -7.28 -5.41 4.08
CA VAL A 95 -6.95 -4.05 3.66
C VAL A 95 -7.19 -3.93 2.15
N THR A 96 -7.99 -2.95 1.75
CA THR A 96 -8.40 -2.77 0.36
C THR A 96 -7.60 -1.67 -0.33
N SER A 97 -7.61 -1.63 -1.67
CA SER A 97 -6.99 -0.54 -2.44
C SER A 97 -7.71 0.81 -2.30
N ILE A 98 -8.93 0.82 -1.76
CA ILE A 98 -9.77 2.01 -1.59
C ILE A 98 -9.26 2.84 -0.42
N ARG A 99 -8.96 4.11 -0.65
CA ARG A 99 -8.53 5.06 0.38
C ARG A 99 -9.68 5.93 0.85
N VAL A 100 -9.52 6.52 2.04
CA VAL A 100 -10.49 7.48 2.60
C VAL A 100 -10.77 8.65 1.64
N GLN A 101 -9.75 9.13 0.94
CA GLN A 101 -9.85 10.21 -0.05
C GLN A 101 -10.67 9.84 -1.30
N ASP A 102 -10.87 8.54 -1.57
CA ASP A 102 -11.67 8.07 -2.70
C ASP A 102 -13.18 8.13 -2.37
N ILE A 103 -13.53 8.26 -1.09
CA ILE A 103 -14.91 8.33 -0.59
C ILE A 103 -15.29 9.80 -0.37
N PRO A 104 -16.33 10.34 -1.04
CA PRO A 104 -16.76 11.71 -0.84
C PRO A 104 -17.15 12.01 0.61
N GLU A 105 -16.78 13.17 1.11
CA GLU A 105 -17.04 13.57 2.51
C GLU A 105 -18.53 13.54 2.86
N ASP A 106 -19.41 13.95 1.94
CA ASP A 106 -20.88 13.95 2.13
C ASP A 106 -21.48 12.56 2.33
N ASN A 107 -20.75 11.51 1.92
CA ASN A 107 -21.13 10.12 2.07
C ASN A 107 -20.59 9.47 3.34
N PHE A 108 -19.53 10.04 3.91
CA PHE A 108 -18.85 9.49 5.08
C PHE A 108 -19.59 9.86 6.39
N PRO A 109 -19.63 8.98 7.41
CA PRO A 109 -19.29 7.56 7.37
C PRO A 109 -20.47 6.66 6.95
N ASP A 110 -21.71 7.16 6.96
CA ASP A 110 -22.90 6.30 7.06
C ASP A 110 -23.67 6.13 5.73
N LYS A 111 -23.41 6.96 4.72
CA LYS A 111 -24.11 6.90 3.42
C LYS A 111 -23.31 6.09 2.40
N VAL A 112 -22.81 4.95 2.83
CA VAL A 112 -22.10 3.99 1.96
C VAL A 112 -22.53 2.55 2.26
N VAL A 113 -22.48 1.71 1.24
CA VAL A 113 -22.66 0.27 1.35
C VAL A 113 -21.45 -0.42 0.73
N ILE A 114 -20.71 -1.18 1.54
CA ILE A 114 -19.56 -1.96 1.11
C ILE A 114 -19.99 -3.39 0.80
N ARG A 115 -19.59 -3.89 -0.36
CA ARG A 115 -19.80 -5.26 -0.83
C ARG A 115 -18.45 -5.93 -1.05
N ILE A 116 -18.29 -7.11 -0.46
CA ILE A 116 -17.07 -7.90 -0.54
C ILE A 116 -17.42 -9.39 -0.52
N GLY A 117 -17.16 -10.09 -1.63
CA GLY A 117 -17.73 -11.42 -1.87
C GLY A 117 -19.26 -11.44 -1.67
N LYS A 118 -19.74 -12.31 -0.77
CA LYS A 118 -21.16 -12.40 -0.38
C LYS A 118 -21.58 -11.43 0.73
N TRP A 119 -20.64 -10.70 1.31
CA TRP A 119 -20.86 -9.89 2.50
C TRP A 119 -21.26 -8.47 2.14
N ILE A 120 -22.13 -7.89 2.97
CA ILE A 120 -22.61 -6.52 2.85
C ILE A 120 -22.43 -5.84 4.19
N ILE A 121 -21.76 -4.69 4.18
CA ILE A 121 -21.51 -3.86 5.36
C ILE A 121 -22.08 -2.47 5.07
N ARG A 122 -22.77 -1.88 6.05
CA ARG A 122 -23.37 -0.55 5.93
C ARG A 122 -22.60 0.44 6.79
N GLY A 123 -22.24 1.56 6.19
CA GLY A 123 -21.43 2.59 6.82
C GLY A 123 -20.00 2.14 7.14
N ILE A 124 -19.25 3.07 7.72
CA ILE A 124 -17.85 2.89 8.12
C ILE A 124 -17.74 3.21 9.61
N SER A 125 -17.32 2.22 10.40
CA SER A 125 -17.08 2.37 11.83
C SER A 125 -15.86 3.25 12.09
N ARG A 126 -15.85 3.99 13.21
CA ARG A 126 -14.69 4.80 13.62
C ARG A 126 -13.61 3.92 14.23
N THR A 127 -14.03 2.95 15.04
CA THR A 127 -13.12 2.03 15.73
C THR A 127 -13.69 0.61 15.77
N TYR A 128 -12.83 -0.37 16.07
CA TYR A 128 -13.25 -1.76 16.25
C TYR A 128 -14.29 -1.95 17.37
N GLY A 129 -14.34 -1.04 18.37
CA GLY A 129 -15.23 -1.11 19.52
C GLY A 129 -16.65 -0.61 19.25
N ASP A 130 -16.91 -0.06 18.06
CA ASP A 130 -18.23 0.52 17.72
C ASP A 130 -19.27 -0.56 17.41
N ALA A 131 -18.87 -1.83 17.31
CA ALA A 131 -19.74 -2.96 17.04
C ALA A 131 -19.57 -4.09 18.06
N SER A 132 -20.57 -4.97 18.17
CA SER A 132 -20.50 -6.12 19.07
C SER A 132 -19.40 -7.09 18.65
N PRO A 133 -18.76 -7.81 19.59
CA PRO A 133 -17.77 -8.84 19.26
C PRO A 133 -18.28 -9.84 18.22
N GLY A 134 -17.43 -10.19 17.27
CA GLY A 134 -17.75 -11.05 16.13
C GLY A 134 -18.44 -10.35 14.97
N SER A 135 -18.79 -9.06 15.07
CA SER A 135 -19.37 -8.30 13.96
C SER A 135 -18.36 -8.08 12.85
N LEU A 136 -18.80 -8.22 11.59
CA LEU A 136 -18.00 -7.83 10.42
C LEU A 136 -18.24 -6.35 10.18
N ILE A 137 -17.17 -5.55 10.19
CA ILE A 137 -17.22 -4.09 10.08
C ILE A 137 -16.29 -3.61 8.97
N ALA A 138 -16.55 -2.40 8.48
CA ALA A 138 -15.63 -1.64 7.66
C ALA A 138 -15.15 -0.44 8.47
N LEU A 139 -13.86 -0.10 8.39
CA LEU A 139 -13.28 1.08 9.04
C LEU A 139 -12.16 1.67 8.17
N ILE A 140 -11.71 2.87 8.50
CA ILE A 140 -10.48 3.41 7.90
C ILE A 140 -9.30 3.05 8.79
N GLY A 141 -8.36 2.29 8.24
CA GLY A 141 -7.12 1.89 8.88
C GLY A 141 -6.16 3.04 9.11
N SER A 142 -5.14 2.80 9.93
CA SER A 142 -4.11 3.81 10.24
C SER A 142 -3.32 4.32 9.03
N TYR A 143 -3.25 3.54 7.95
CA TYR A 143 -2.64 3.93 6.68
C TYR A 143 -3.60 4.65 5.71
N GLY A 144 -4.84 4.95 6.15
CA GLY A 144 -5.83 5.67 5.34
C GLY A 144 -6.59 4.83 4.32
N TYR A 145 -6.48 3.50 4.38
CA TYR A 145 -7.20 2.55 3.54
C TYR A 145 -8.49 2.08 4.22
N LEU A 146 -9.51 1.76 3.42
CA LEU A 146 -10.68 1.04 3.88
C LEU A 146 -10.27 -0.40 4.21
N GLU A 147 -10.58 -0.83 5.43
CA GLU A 147 -10.29 -2.16 5.95
C GLU A 147 -11.59 -2.87 6.34
N ILE A 148 -11.67 -4.15 6.02
CA ILE A 148 -12.75 -5.04 6.50
C ILE A 148 -12.21 -5.88 7.65
N ALA A 149 -12.87 -5.77 8.79
CA ALA A 149 -12.42 -6.37 10.05
C ALA A 149 -13.53 -7.13 10.76
N VAL A 150 -13.15 -7.99 11.70
CA VAL A 150 -14.08 -8.59 12.66
C VAL A 150 -13.73 -8.11 14.05
N THR A 151 -14.69 -7.53 14.77
CA THR A 151 -14.45 -7.09 16.16
C THR A 151 -14.04 -8.28 17.03
N GLY A 152 -12.77 -8.31 17.47
CA GLY A 152 -12.23 -9.42 18.27
C GLY A 152 -12.02 -10.72 17.49
N GLY A 153 -11.83 -10.68 16.17
CA GLY A 153 -11.56 -11.87 15.35
C GLY A 153 -10.89 -11.56 14.01
N SER A 154 -10.74 -12.59 13.18
CA SER A 154 -10.15 -12.49 11.83
C SER A 154 -11.23 -12.36 10.75
N ALA A 155 -11.16 -11.31 9.93
CA ALA A 155 -12.04 -11.16 8.77
C ALA A 155 -11.69 -12.16 7.67
N GLN A 156 -10.41 -12.48 7.48
CA GLN A 156 -9.97 -13.52 6.56
C GLN A 156 -10.61 -14.87 6.89
N GLU A 157 -10.53 -15.31 8.14
CA GLU A 157 -11.12 -16.60 8.55
C GLU A 157 -12.64 -16.60 8.41
N LYS A 158 -13.30 -15.50 8.81
CA LYS A 158 -14.77 -15.39 8.75
C LYS A 158 -15.29 -15.37 7.31
N THR A 159 -14.60 -14.66 6.43
CA THR A 159 -15.08 -14.42 5.06
C THR A 159 -14.58 -15.47 4.06
N GLY A 160 -13.42 -16.06 4.33
CA GLY A 160 -12.71 -16.96 3.40
C GLY A 160 -12.07 -16.26 2.21
N LEU A 161 -12.00 -14.93 2.22
CA LEU A 161 -11.50 -14.12 1.11
C LEU A 161 -9.98 -13.93 1.18
N SER A 162 -9.36 -13.72 0.03
CA SER A 162 -7.91 -13.60 -0.13
C SER A 162 -7.54 -12.36 -0.95
N TRP A 163 -6.23 -12.18 -1.14
CA TRP A 163 -5.66 -11.18 -2.05
C TRP A 163 -6.34 -11.18 -3.43
N ASP A 164 -6.45 -10.00 -4.05
CA ASP A 164 -7.10 -9.72 -5.33
C ASP A 164 -8.64 -9.89 -5.37
N GLU A 165 -9.29 -10.24 -4.27
CA GLU A 165 -10.76 -10.31 -4.25
C GLU A 165 -11.38 -8.91 -4.38
N PRO A 166 -12.43 -8.74 -5.20
CA PRO A 166 -13.01 -7.44 -5.49
C PRO A 166 -13.81 -6.87 -4.32
N VAL A 167 -13.75 -5.54 -4.19
CA VAL A 167 -14.50 -4.73 -3.22
C VAL A 167 -15.22 -3.61 -3.95
N GLU A 168 -16.52 -3.44 -3.67
CA GLU A 168 -17.31 -2.32 -4.20
C GLU A 168 -17.91 -1.51 -3.04
N VAL A 169 -17.70 -0.19 -3.06
CA VAL A 169 -18.40 0.77 -2.20
C VAL A 169 -19.43 1.49 -3.05
N SER A 170 -20.71 1.34 -2.72
CA SER A 170 -21.80 2.13 -3.32
C SER A 170 -22.09 3.35 -2.47
N LEU A 171 -22.09 4.52 -3.09
CA LEU A 171 -22.49 5.79 -2.49
C LEU A 171 -24.02 5.90 -2.48
N LEU A 172 -24.60 6.31 -1.35
CA LEU A 172 -26.05 6.50 -1.17
C LEU A 172 -26.47 7.96 -1.30
#